data_AF-U4U841-F1
#
_entry.id   AF-U4U841-F1
#
_cell.length_a   1.000
_cell.length_b   1.000
_cell.length_c   1.000
_cell.angle_alpha   90.00
_cell.angle_beta   90.00
_cell.angle_gamma   90.00
#
_symmetry.space_group_name_H-M   'P 1'
#
loop_
_entity.id
_entity.type
_entity.pdbx_description
1 polymer ?
#
loop_
_entity_poly.entity_id
_entity_poly.type
_entity_poly.pdbx_seq_one_letter_code
_entity_poly.pdbx_strand_id
1 'polypeptide(L)'
;MRNRIQLVEKHLADLCDVFGQYARKTARVRDKGDEISKSVISYSAGETVNRSLSIGLDGFAASMSTLSDYGDARTRGLELKVVGEFSKYEDICKRAREEVRDIFAAREREMQRKKQLDRIREKNPRNRQQIVRGTQSAVQIFINCTFL
;
A
#
# COMPACT_ATOMS: atom_id res chain seq x y z
N MET A 1 6.00 2.69 -17.24
CA MET A 1 5.01 2.44 -16.17
C MET A 1 5.40 1.23 -15.31
N ARG A 2 5.53 0.03 -15.88
CA ARG A 2 5.83 -1.22 -15.14
C ARG A 2 7.08 -1.16 -14.25
N ASN A 3 8.19 -0.62 -14.76
CA ASN A 3 9.44 -0.46 -13.98
C ASN A 3 9.29 0.51 -12.79
N ARG A 4 8.40 1.51 -12.90
CA ARG A 4 8.15 2.45 -11.79
C ARG A 4 7.37 1.76 -10.67
N ILE A 5 6.41 0.91 -11.00
CA ILE A 5 5.61 0.16 -10.01
C ILE A 5 6.51 -0.80 -9.23
N GLN A 6 7.42 -1.51 -9.92
CA GLN A 6 8.39 -2.40 -9.26
C GLN A 6 9.35 -1.65 -8.34
N LEU A 7 9.82 -0.46 -8.74
CA LEU A 7 10.69 0.36 -7.91
C LEU A 7 9.97 0.84 -6.63
N VAL A 8 8.73 1.31 -6.77
CA VAL A 8 7.91 1.74 -5.63
C VAL A 8 7.61 0.58 -4.70
N GLU A 9 7.20 -0.57 -5.24
CA GLU A 9 6.95 -1.79 -4.46
C GLU A 9 8.18 -2.19 -3.64
N LYS A 10 9.37 -2.20 -4.26
CA LYS A 10 10.62 -2.50 -3.57
C LYS A 10 10.86 -1.55 -2.41
N HIS A 11 10.78 -0.23 -2.64
CA HIS A 11 11.03 0.74 -1.58
C HIS A 11 10.01 0.66 -0.43
N LEU A 12 8.74 0.38 -0.73
CA LEU A 12 7.72 0.22 0.28
C LEU A 12 7.92 -1.08 1.08
N ALA A 13 8.36 -2.16 0.43
CA ALA A 13 8.73 -3.39 1.12
C ALA A 13 9.94 -3.19 2.05
N ASP A 14 10.98 -2.49 1.58
CA ASP A 14 12.15 -2.15 2.39
C ASP A 14 11.75 -1.32 3.63
N LEU A 15 10.89 -0.31 3.45
CA LEU A 15 10.34 0.48 4.55
C LEU A 15 9.50 -0.37 5.51
N CYS A 16 8.64 -1.25 4.98
CA CYS A 16 7.82 -2.15 5.78
C CYS A 16 8.69 -3.05 6.68
N ASP A 17 9.80 -3.58 6.14
CA ASP A 17 10.73 -4.38 6.93
C ASP A 17 11.42 -3.56 8.02
N VAL A 18 11.92 -2.36 7.70
CA VAL A 18 12.55 -1.47 8.68
C VAL A 18 11.58 -1.13 9.82
N PHE A 19 10.32 -0.79 9.51
CA PHE A 19 9.31 -0.54 10.55
C PHE A 19 8.95 -1.81 11.33
N GLY A 20 8.89 -2.97 10.68
CA GLY A 20 8.69 -4.25 11.34
C GLY A 20 9.81 -4.58 12.33
N GLN A 21 11.07 -4.32 11.97
CA GLN A 21 12.22 -4.45 12.87
C GLN A 21 12.12 -3.48 14.05
N TYR A 22 11.71 -2.23 13.80
CA TYR A 22 11.50 -1.24 14.85
C TYR A 22 10.41 -1.67 15.83
N ALA A 23 9.25 -2.10 15.34
CA ALA A 23 8.15 -2.63 16.17
C ALA A 23 8.63 -3.76 17.09
N ARG A 24 9.35 -4.76 16.54
CA ARG A 24 9.93 -5.87 17.31
C ARG A 24 10.92 -5.40 18.38
N LYS A 25 11.76 -4.40 18.09
CA LYS A 25 12.68 -3.83 19.09
C LYS A 25 11.90 -3.13 20.22
N THR A 26 10.85 -2.39 19.90
CA THR A 26 10.01 -1.73 20.92
C THR A 26 9.26 -2.73 21.80
N ALA A 27 8.76 -3.82 21.22
CA ALA A 27 8.15 -4.93 21.97
C ALA A 27 9.13 -5.52 22.99
N ARG A 28 10.38 -5.81 22.57
CA ARG A 28 11.42 -6.34 23.46
C ARG A 28 11.75 -5.40 24.63
N VAL A 29 11.72 -4.07 24.40
CA VAL A 29 11.93 -3.08 25.48
C VAL A 29 10.78 -3.13 26.50
N ARG A 30 9.53 -3.26 26.04
CA ARG A 30 8.37 -3.46 26.91
C ARG A 30 8.54 -4.75 27.74
N ASP A 31 8.89 -5.86 27.10
CA ASP A 31 9.07 -7.15 27.79
C ASP A 31 10.11 -7.05 28.92
N LYS A 32 11.19 -6.28 28.71
CA LYS A 32 12.18 -6.02 29.76
C LYS A 32 11.63 -5.16 30.89
N GLY A 33 10.76 -4.20 30.59
CA GLY A 33 10.01 -3.45 31.60
C GLY A 33 9.17 -4.36 32.50
N ASP A 34 8.45 -5.32 31.90
CA ASP A 34 7.65 -6.31 32.63
C ASP A 34 8.52 -7.23 33.50
N GLU A 35 9.66 -7.71 32.99
CA GLU A 35 10.61 -8.52 33.76
C GLU A 35 11.19 -7.77 34.97
N ILE A 36 11.52 -6.48 34.80
CA ILE A 36 11.98 -5.62 35.90
C ILE A 36 10.88 -5.46 36.94
N SER A 37 9.65 -5.14 36.53
CA SER A 37 8.51 -4.98 37.45
C SER A 37 8.29 -6.26 38.27
N LYS A 38 8.27 -7.43 37.62
CA LYS A 38 8.14 -8.73 38.29
C LYS A 38 9.27 -9.01 39.29
N SER A 39 10.51 -8.71 38.92
CA SER A 39 11.67 -8.91 39.79
C SER A 39 11.58 -8.02 41.04
N VAL A 40 11.14 -6.77 40.87
CA VAL A 40 10.96 -5.83 41.99
C VAL A 40 9.82 -6.25 42.90
N ILE A 41 8.68 -6.70 42.36
CA ILE A 41 7.57 -7.24 43.17
C ILE A 41 8.04 -8.47 43.96
N SER A 42 8.80 -9.37 43.32
CA SER A 42 9.33 -10.54 44.01
C SER A 42 10.25 -10.16 45.16
N TYR A 43 11.04 -9.10 45.01
CA TYR A 43 11.88 -8.60 46.10
C TYR A 43 11.03 -7.96 47.21
N SER A 44 10.08 -7.10 46.85
CA SER A 44 9.15 -6.49 47.81
C SER A 44 8.44 -7.54 48.67
N ALA A 45 7.95 -8.61 48.06
CA ALA A 45 7.26 -9.70 48.76
C ALA A 45 8.17 -10.49 49.72
N GLY A 46 9.48 -10.55 49.45
CA GLY A 46 10.46 -11.19 50.33
C GLY A 46 10.96 -10.29 51.47
N GLU A 47 10.77 -8.98 51.35
CA GLU A 47 11.22 -8.01 52.36
C GLU A 47 10.20 -7.91 53.52
N THR A 48 10.48 -8.66 54.59
CA THR A 48 9.60 -8.76 55.76
C THR A 48 10.01 -7.87 56.93
N VAL A 49 11.22 -7.29 56.89
CA VAL A 49 11.80 -6.51 57.99
C VAL A 49 11.63 -5.01 57.71
N ASN A 50 12.04 -4.56 56.53
CA ASN A 50 11.99 -3.16 56.15
C ASN A 50 10.71 -2.83 55.36
N ARG A 51 9.63 -2.59 56.10
CA ARG A 51 8.31 -2.31 55.51
C ARG A 51 8.29 -1.05 54.62
N SER A 52 9.06 -0.03 54.97
CA SER A 52 9.16 1.19 54.15
C SER A 52 9.82 0.91 52.80
N LEU A 53 10.83 0.02 52.75
CA LEU A 53 11.44 -0.43 51.51
C LEU A 53 10.44 -1.22 50.65
N SER A 54 9.73 -2.19 51.23
CA SER A 54 8.69 -2.96 50.52
C SER A 54 7.65 -2.03 49.87
N ILE A 55 7.10 -1.06 50.61
CA ILE A 55 6.14 -0.08 50.07
C ILE A 55 6.76 0.71 48.89
N GLY A 56 8.03 1.12 49.01
CA GLY A 56 8.74 1.82 47.94
C GLY A 56 8.94 0.96 46.68
N LEU A 57 9.27 -0.33 46.86
CA LEU A 57 9.42 -1.29 45.77
C LEU A 57 8.08 -1.56 45.06
N ASP A 58 6.98 -1.68 45.81
CA ASP A 58 5.64 -1.82 45.23
C ASP A 58 5.26 -0.60 44.38
N GLY A 59 5.53 0.61 44.88
CA GLY A 59 5.29 1.85 44.13
C GLY A 59 6.15 1.96 42.86
N PHE A 60 7.42 1.53 42.93
CA PHE A 60 8.28 1.45 41.75
C PHE A 60 7.75 0.45 40.72
N ALA A 61 7.35 -0.75 41.16
CA ALA A 61 6.79 -1.76 40.27
C ALA A 61 5.50 -1.29 39.59
N ALA A 62 4.61 -0.61 40.32
CA ALA A 62 3.41 -0.01 39.75
C ALA A 62 3.73 1.05 38.69
N SER A 63 4.76 1.86 38.92
CA SER A 63 5.25 2.84 37.93
C SER A 63 5.81 2.16 36.68
N MET A 64 6.58 1.08 36.85
CA MET A 64 7.11 0.27 35.75
C MET A 64 6.00 -0.43 34.95
N SER A 65 4.96 -0.94 35.61
CA SER A 65 3.80 -1.51 34.92
C SER A 65 3.07 -0.46 34.09
N THR A 66 2.88 0.75 34.63
CA THR A 66 2.30 1.88 33.87
C THR A 66 3.14 2.22 32.63
N LEU A 67 4.48 2.25 32.75
CA LEU A 67 5.37 2.46 31.61
C LEU A 67 5.26 1.35 30.57
N SER A 68 5.04 0.11 31.01
CA SER A 68 4.88 -1.05 30.14
C SER A 68 3.56 -0.98 29.37
N ASP A 69 2.47 -0.49 29.98
CA ASP A 69 1.20 -0.24 29.29
C ASP A 69 1.34 0.82 28.18
N TYR A 70 2.06 1.92 28.44
CA TYR A 70 2.38 2.90 27.39
C TYR A 70 3.26 2.29 26.29
N GLY A 71 4.23 1.46 26.68
CA GLY A 71 5.08 0.72 25.75
C GLY A 71 4.29 -0.23 24.85
N ASP A 72 3.28 -0.90 25.40
CA ASP A 72 2.37 -1.80 24.69
C ASP A 72 1.49 -1.02 23.69
N ALA A 73 0.89 0.09 24.12
CA ALA A 73 0.11 0.96 23.25
C ALA A 73 0.94 1.48 22.06
N ARG A 74 2.20 1.88 22.31
CA ARG A 74 3.14 2.28 21.26
C ARG A 74 3.44 1.12 20.29
N THR A 75 3.70 -0.06 20.82
CA THR A 75 4.03 -1.26 20.01
C THR A 75 2.86 -1.64 19.11
N ARG A 76 1.64 -1.72 19.66
CA ARG A 76 0.41 -1.95 18.88
C ARG A 76 0.17 -0.86 17.84
N GLY A 77 0.44 0.40 18.18
CA GLY A 77 0.36 1.52 17.24
C GLY A 77 1.30 1.34 16.04
N LEU A 78 2.55 0.96 16.28
CA LEU A 78 3.52 0.68 15.22
C LEU A 78 3.08 -0.51 14.36
N GLU A 79 2.61 -1.60 14.97
CA GLU A 79 2.19 -2.80 14.23
C GLU A 79 0.97 -2.53 13.36
N LEU A 80 -0.08 -1.91 13.91
CA LEU A 80 -1.35 -1.74 13.20
C LEU A 80 -1.33 -0.56 12.23
N LYS A 81 -0.86 0.61 12.70
CA LYS A 81 -1.00 1.87 11.95
C LYS A 81 0.18 2.16 11.03
N VAL A 82 1.30 1.47 11.21
CA VAL A 82 2.49 1.65 10.37
C VAL A 82 2.75 0.39 9.57
N VAL A 83 3.16 -0.70 10.23
CA VAL A 83 3.52 -1.95 9.54
C VAL A 83 2.32 -2.49 8.74
N GLY A 84 1.13 -2.54 9.36
CA GLY A 84 -0.09 -2.99 8.72
C GLY A 84 -0.56 -2.12 7.54
N GLU A 85 -0.22 -0.83 7.52
CA GLU A 85 -0.52 0.03 6.36
C GLU A 85 0.48 -0.20 5.22
N PHE A 86 1.77 -0.33 5.54
CA PHE A 86 2.80 -0.63 4.54
C PHE A 86 2.61 -2.02 3.91
N SER A 87 2.19 -3.02 4.68
CA SER A 87 2.01 -4.39 4.18
C SER A 87 0.92 -4.50 3.09
N LYS A 88 -0.04 -3.57 3.05
CA LYS A 88 -1.10 -3.54 2.01
C LYS A 88 -0.55 -3.21 0.62
N TYR A 89 0.63 -2.57 0.54
CA TYR A 89 1.16 -2.10 -0.73
C TYR A 89 1.66 -3.22 -1.64
N GLU A 90 1.95 -4.41 -1.10
CA GLU A 90 2.24 -5.59 -1.93
C GLU A 90 1.06 -5.89 -2.87
N ASP A 91 -0.15 -6.01 -2.32
CA ASP A 91 -1.36 -6.28 -3.08
C ASP A 91 -1.76 -5.12 -3.99
N ILE A 92 -1.60 -3.87 -3.52
CA ILE A 92 -1.90 -2.67 -4.32
C ILE A 92 -0.97 -2.62 -5.54
N CYS A 93 0.34 -2.80 -5.35
CA CYS A 93 1.29 -2.81 -6.44
C CYS A 93 1.04 -3.97 -7.40
N LYS A 94 0.69 -5.16 -6.88
CA LYS A 94 0.31 -6.31 -7.71
C LYS A 94 -0.88 -6.00 -8.62
N ARG A 95 -1.97 -5.47 -8.08
CA ARG A 95 -3.15 -5.06 -8.89
C ARG A 95 -2.78 -4.02 -9.94
N ALA A 96 -2.01 -3.00 -9.56
CA ALA A 96 -1.57 -1.97 -10.49
C ALA A 96 -0.72 -2.55 -11.65
N ARG A 97 0.12 -3.57 -11.39
CA ARG A 97 0.88 -4.25 -12.46
C ARG A 97 -0.04 -5.01 -13.41
N GLU A 98 -1.04 -5.69 -12.88
CA GLU A 98 -2.02 -6.46 -13.66
C GLU A 98 -2.86 -5.53 -14.54
N GLU A 99 -3.38 -4.44 -13.99
CA GLU A 99 -4.12 -3.42 -14.73
C GLU A 99 -3.28 -2.83 -15.88
N VAL A 100 -2.03 -2.47 -15.61
CA VAL A 100 -1.12 -1.97 -16.66
C VAL A 100 -0.94 -3.02 -17.75
N ARG A 101 -0.71 -4.28 -17.40
CA ARG A 101 -0.57 -5.37 -18.38
C ARG A 101 -1.82 -5.49 -19.25
N ASP A 102 -2.99 -5.42 -18.65
CA ASP A 102 -4.26 -5.61 -19.34
C ASP A 102 -4.57 -4.43 -20.27
N ILE A 103 -4.25 -3.19 -19.87
CA ILE A 103 -4.31 -1.99 -20.73
C ILE A 103 -3.39 -2.15 -21.95
N PHE A 104 -2.14 -2.61 -21.75
CA PHE A 104 -1.21 -2.84 -22.85
C PHE A 104 -1.73 -3.94 -23.80
N ALA A 105 -2.29 -5.02 -23.27
CA ALA A 105 -2.88 -6.09 -24.07
C ALA A 105 -4.13 -5.65 -24.85
N ALA A 106 -4.96 -4.76 -24.29
CA ALA A 106 -6.09 -4.16 -24.98
C ALA A 106 -5.64 -3.25 -26.12
N ARG A 107 -4.65 -2.38 -25.85
CA ARG A 107 -4.04 -1.49 -26.85
C ARG A 107 -3.43 -2.26 -28.02
N GLU A 108 -2.72 -3.35 -27.74
CA GLU A 108 -2.13 -4.18 -28.79
C GLU A 108 -3.22 -4.80 -29.68
N ARG A 109 -4.29 -5.33 -29.09
CA ARG A 109 -5.45 -5.86 -29.85
C ARG A 109 -6.09 -4.79 -30.74
N GLU A 110 -6.29 -3.57 -30.25
CA GLU A 110 -6.80 -2.47 -31.07
C GLU A 110 -5.84 -2.09 -32.20
N MET A 111 -4.54 -2.05 -31.93
CA MET A 111 -3.53 -1.73 -32.95
C MET A 111 -3.54 -2.78 -34.06
N GLN A 112 -3.66 -4.06 -33.72
CA GLN A 112 -3.76 -5.14 -34.71
C GLN A 112 -5.05 -5.07 -35.52
N ARG A 113 -6.19 -4.79 -34.88
CA ARG A 113 -7.48 -4.56 -35.59
C ARG A 113 -7.38 -3.38 -36.55
N LYS A 114 -6.75 -2.28 -36.15
CA LYS A 114 -6.54 -1.10 -37.01
C LYS A 114 -5.66 -1.44 -38.22
N LYS A 115 -4.54 -2.14 -38.01
CA LYS A 115 -3.67 -2.61 -39.11
C LYS A 115 -4.41 -3.51 -40.10
N GLN A 116 -5.28 -4.39 -39.61
CA GLN A 116 -6.11 -5.24 -40.47
C GLN A 116 -7.11 -4.41 -41.29
N LEU A 117 -7.80 -3.45 -40.65
CA LEU A 117 -8.73 -2.53 -41.33
C LEU A 117 -8.03 -1.69 -42.40
N ASP A 118 -6.84 -1.18 -42.11
CA ASP A 118 -6.06 -0.38 -43.07
C ASP A 118 -5.63 -1.22 -44.27
N ARG A 119 -5.19 -2.47 -44.07
CA ARG A 119 -4.89 -3.40 -45.18
C ARG A 119 -6.11 -3.71 -46.05
N ILE A 120 -7.29 -3.87 -45.45
CA ILE A 120 -8.54 -4.10 -46.20
C ILE A 120 -8.89 -2.85 -47.02
N ARG A 121 -8.73 -1.65 -46.45
CA ARG A 121 -8.96 -0.37 -47.14
C ARG A 121 -8.00 -0.16 -48.32
N GLU A 122 -6.72 -0.49 -48.17
CA GLU A 122 -5.73 -0.39 -49.25
C GLU A 122 -6.02 -1.37 -50.40
N LYS A 123 -6.44 -2.60 -50.07
CA LYS A 123 -6.81 -3.61 -51.08
C LYS A 123 -8.13 -3.30 -51.80
N ASN A 124 -8.93 -2.35 -51.33
CA ASN A 124 -10.25 -2.04 -51.88
C ASN A 124 -10.42 -0.53 -52.21
N PRO A 125 -9.64 0.01 -53.18
CA PRO A 125 -9.56 1.45 -53.45
C PRO A 125 -10.86 2.09 -53.97
N ARG A 126 -11.77 1.31 -54.58
CA ARG A 126 -13.09 1.80 -55.03
C ARG A 126 -14.00 2.21 -53.86
N ASN A 127 -13.96 1.46 -52.76
CA ASN A 127 -14.76 1.78 -51.56
C ASN A 127 -14.24 3.04 -50.84
N ARG A 128 -12.93 3.32 -50.94
CA ARG A 128 -12.32 4.53 -50.35
C ARG A 128 -12.86 5.80 -51.01
N GLN A 129 -13.00 5.82 -52.33
CA GLN A 129 -13.59 6.96 -53.04
C GLN A 129 -15.08 7.11 -52.74
N GLN A 130 -15.82 6.01 -52.58
CA GLN A 130 -17.25 6.04 -52.27
C GLN A 130 -17.52 6.56 -50.84
N ILE A 131 -16.70 6.15 -49.86
CA ILE A 131 -16.80 6.61 -48.46
C ILE A 131 -16.42 8.10 -48.35
N VAL A 132 -15.35 8.55 -49.02
CA VAL A 132 -14.95 9.97 -49.01
C VAL A 132 -16.01 10.85 -49.66
N ARG A 133 -16.58 10.43 -50.80
CA ARG A 133 -17.70 11.13 -51.45
C ARG A 133 -18.93 11.17 -50.54
N GLY A 134 -19.26 10.05 -49.89
CA GLY A 134 -20.36 9.95 -48.91
C GLY A 134 -20.20 10.90 -47.72
N THR A 135 -19.00 10.99 -47.15
CA THR A 135 -18.70 11.93 -46.06
C THR A 135 -18.73 13.39 -46.50
N GLN A 136 -18.31 13.72 -47.73
CA GLN A 136 -18.44 15.09 -48.26
C GLN A 136 -19.88 15.49 -48.49
N SER A 137 -20.72 14.59 -49.04
CA SER A 137 -22.16 14.84 -49.17
C SER A 137 -22.86 14.96 -47.81
N ALA A 138 -22.48 14.15 -46.82
CA ALA A 138 -23.05 14.26 -45.47
C ALA A 138 -22.66 15.57 -44.78
N VAL A 139 -21.41 16.03 -44.94
CA VAL A 139 -20.96 17.33 -44.42
C VAL A 139 -21.68 18.48 -45.13
N GLN A 140 -21.90 18.40 -46.45
CA GLN A 140 -22.65 19.43 -47.19
C GLN A 140 -24.13 19.48 -46.80
N ILE A 141 -24.76 18.33 -46.55
CA ILE A 141 -26.13 18.23 -46.04
C ILE A 141 -26.21 18.82 -44.62
N PHE A 142 -25.23 18.54 -43.77
CA PHE A 142 -25.17 19.10 -42.42
C PHE A 142 -25.01 20.62 -42.43
N ILE A 143 -24.15 21.17 -43.29
CA ILE A 143 -23.97 22.62 -43.46
C ILE A 143 -25.25 23.29 -43.98
N ASN A 144 -25.96 22.68 -44.95
CA ASN A 144 -27.22 23.23 -45.47
C ASN A 144 -28.38 23.16 -44.45
N CYS A 145 -28.40 22.18 -43.55
CA CYS A 145 -29.37 22.12 -42.45
C CYS A 145 -29.06 23.06 -41.28
N THR A 146 -27.86 23.65 -41.21
CA THR A 146 -27.48 24.57 -40.11
C THR A 146 -27.77 26.04 -40.45
N PHE A 147 -28.17 26.35 -41.70
CA PHE A 147 -28.48 27.70 -42.19
C PHE A 147 -29.95 27.88 -42.62
N LEU A 148 -30.85 26.97 -42.21
CA LEU A 148 -32.31 27.09 -42.26
C LEU A 148 -32.85 27.05 -40.83
#